data_AF-A0A7Y4NDF6-F1
#
_entry.id   AF-A0A7Y4NDF6-F1
#
_cell.length_a   1.000
_cell.length_b   1.000
_cell.length_c   1.000
_cell.angle_alpha   90.00
_cell.angle_beta   90.00
_cell.angle_gamma   90.00
#
_symmetry.space_group_name_H-M   'P 1'
#
loop_
_entity.id
_entity.type
_entity.pdbx_description
1 polymer ?
#
loop_
_entity_poly.entity_id
_entity_poly.type
_entity_poly.pdbx_seq_one_letter_code
_entity_poly.pdbx_strand_id
1 'polypeptide(L)'
;MGHPYLSPMEKRHPNHPGEMGTDATLAERERAPDEINARARAVGLLHEAGVPFVVGGAYAYATYTGIYRDTKDLDLFPRKQDAIRALEVLEKDGWRTERPDEVWLYKAYKGDYFVDFIFSSGNGVATVDDEWFTNARKATIFGYECLIAPAEEMIWSKAFVTERERYDGADINHLILKAGREMDWDRILRRFDRYWEVLLSHLMMFRFAYPSERDVVPNYVMTELMSRTLQTVRDGSWDEKLCRGNLVSKVNYHVDIHHWGFGDGRAWDEQDRPEGGTRGARSELEDSAGSGR
;
A
#
# COMPACT_ATOMS: atom_id res chain seq x y z
N MET A 1 0.88 -32.82 11.07
CA MET A 1 -0.11 -31.84 10.60
C MET A 1 0.41 -30.46 10.95
N GLY A 2 0.95 -29.73 9.98
CA GLY A 2 1.49 -28.39 10.19
C GLY A 2 0.36 -27.38 10.26
N HIS A 3 0.44 -26.45 11.22
CA HIS A 3 -0.48 -25.32 11.34
C HIS A 3 -0.34 -24.44 10.07
N PRO A 4 -1.39 -24.26 9.25
CA PRO A 4 -1.29 -23.48 8.00
C PRO A 4 -1.17 -21.96 8.21
N TYR A 5 -1.04 -21.49 9.46
CA TYR A 5 -1.12 -20.07 9.83
C TYR A 5 0.17 -19.49 10.40
N LEU A 6 1.23 -20.29 10.51
CA LEU A 6 2.53 -19.80 10.97
C LEU A 6 3.53 -19.99 9.83
N SER A 7 3.62 -18.96 8.97
CA SER A 7 4.90 -18.68 8.31
C SER A 7 5.99 -18.69 9.39
N PRO A 8 7.15 -19.32 9.18
CA PRO A 8 8.24 -19.27 10.15
C PRO A 8 8.45 -17.82 10.57
N MET A 9 8.19 -17.49 11.84
CA MET A 9 8.29 -16.12 12.35
C MET A 9 9.66 -15.58 11.97
N GLU A 10 9.64 -14.53 11.15
CA GLU A 10 10.83 -13.86 10.67
C GLU A 10 11.70 -13.41 11.86
N LYS A 11 13.02 -13.56 11.74
CA LYS A 11 13.97 -13.32 12.86
C LYS A 11 13.93 -11.89 13.44
N ARG A 12 13.34 -10.92 12.74
CA ARG A 12 13.09 -9.55 13.21
C ARG A 12 11.58 -9.30 13.22
N HIS A 13 11.07 -8.80 14.35
CA HIS A 13 9.65 -8.51 14.52
C HIS A 13 9.19 -7.47 13.48
N PRO A 14 8.10 -7.70 12.73
CA PRO A 14 7.65 -6.79 11.66
C PRO A 14 7.35 -5.36 12.13
N ASN A 15 7.09 -5.17 13.44
CA ASN A 15 6.95 -3.84 14.07
C ASN A 15 8.21 -3.17 14.59
N HIS A 16 9.39 -3.79 14.55
CA HIS A 16 10.57 -3.05 14.96
C HIS A 16 10.83 -1.98 13.89
N PRO A 17 10.66 -0.68 14.17
CA PRO A 17 10.72 0.36 13.12
C PRO A 17 12.14 0.57 12.56
N GLY A 18 13.10 -0.26 12.98
CA GLY A 18 14.53 0.04 12.92
C GLY A 18 14.87 1.28 13.77
N GLU A 19 16.12 1.70 13.74
CA GLU A 19 16.42 3.09 14.06
C GLU A 19 15.90 3.97 12.92
N MET A 20 15.06 4.96 13.26
CA MET A 20 14.60 5.97 12.31
C MET A 20 15.46 7.23 12.45
N GLY A 21 15.83 7.83 11.32
CA GLY A 21 16.49 9.11 11.32
C GLY A 21 16.51 9.76 9.95
N THR A 22 17.11 10.94 9.87
CA THR A 22 17.19 11.74 8.64
C THR A 22 18.53 11.59 7.92
N ASP A 23 19.46 10.83 8.49
CA ASP A 23 20.73 10.48 7.88
C ASP A 23 20.49 9.38 6.84
N ALA A 24 20.73 9.70 5.56
CA ALA A 24 20.56 8.77 4.45
C ALA A 24 21.40 7.49 4.61
N THR A 25 22.51 7.57 5.34
CA THR A 25 23.37 6.42 5.62
C THR A 25 22.72 5.42 6.58
N LEU A 26 21.67 5.77 7.33
CA LEU A 26 20.96 4.83 8.22
C LEU A 26 20.32 3.67 7.47
N ALA A 27 19.88 3.89 6.23
CA ALA A 27 19.37 2.80 5.40
C ALA A 27 20.47 1.79 5.01
N GLU A 28 21.75 2.12 5.16
CA GLU A 28 22.88 1.31 4.67
C GLU A 28 23.91 0.96 5.75
N ARG A 29 23.93 1.68 6.88
CA ARG A 29 24.98 1.64 7.92
C ARG A 29 25.19 0.28 8.56
N GLU A 30 24.14 -0.53 8.67
CA GLU A 30 24.19 -1.85 9.32
C GLU A 30 24.16 -3.01 8.33
N ARG A 31 24.25 -2.75 7.01
CA ARG A 31 24.07 -3.81 6.01
C ARG A 31 25.37 -4.44 5.59
N ALA A 32 25.34 -5.77 5.48
CA ALA A 32 26.42 -6.50 4.84
C ALA A 32 26.51 -6.06 3.36
N PRO A 33 27.72 -5.81 2.82
CA PRO A 33 27.91 -5.48 1.41
C PRO A 33 27.21 -6.49 0.47
N ASP A 34 27.17 -7.76 0.87
CA ASP A 34 26.51 -8.84 0.11
C ASP A 34 25.00 -8.64 -0.03
N GLU A 35 24.33 -8.03 0.96
CA GLU A 35 22.90 -7.70 0.90
C GLU A 35 22.61 -6.62 -0.14
N ILE A 36 23.40 -5.54 -0.10
CA ILE A 36 23.31 -4.42 -1.03
C ILE A 36 23.60 -4.91 -2.45
N ASN A 37 24.65 -5.72 -2.61
CA ASN A 37 25.02 -6.31 -3.89
C ASN A 37 23.94 -7.24 -4.44
N ALA A 38 23.32 -8.07 -3.61
CA ALA A 38 22.23 -8.96 -4.03
C ALA A 38 21.01 -8.16 -4.53
N ARG A 39 20.60 -7.12 -3.79
CA ARG A 39 19.48 -6.26 -4.20
C ARG A 39 19.80 -5.44 -5.45
N ALA A 40 20.98 -4.85 -5.52
CA ALA A 40 21.46 -4.14 -6.71
C ALA A 40 21.49 -5.07 -7.94
N ARG A 41 21.93 -6.32 -7.76
CA ARG A 41 21.92 -7.34 -8.82
C ARG A 41 20.50 -7.67 -9.26
N ALA A 42 19.56 -7.85 -8.34
CA ALA A 42 18.15 -8.09 -8.68
C ALA A 42 17.56 -6.93 -9.51
N VAL A 43 17.73 -5.69 -9.05
CA VAL A 43 17.28 -4.49 -9.78
C VAL A 43 17.91 -4.42 -11.18
N GLY A 44 19.22 -4.64 -11.27
CA GLY A 44 19.95 -4.65 -12.55
C GLY A 44 19.42 -5.69 -13.53
N LEU A 45 19.23 -6.93 -13.08
CA LEU A 45 18.68 -8.02 -13.91
C LEU A 45 17.28 -7.69 -14.43
N LEU A 46 16.41 -7.14 -13.59
CA LEU A 46 15.05 -6.76 -13.99
C LEU A 46 15.06 -5.59 -14.99
N HIS A 47 15.98 -4.63 -14.80
CA HIS A 47 16.15 -3.51 -15.73
C HIS A 47 16.69 -3.98 -17.09
N GLU A 48 17.73 -4.82 -17.10
CA GLU A 48 18.28 -5.43 -18.33
C GLU A 48 17.23 -6.26 -19.08
N ALA A 49 16.38 -6.98 -18.35
CA ALA A 49 15.31 -7.76 -18.91
C ALA A 49 14.09 -6.91 -19.32
N GLY A 50 14.01 -5.63 -18.98
CA GLY A 50 12.86 -4.77 -19.26
C GLY A 50 11.58 -5.21 -18.54
N VAL A 51 11.69 -5.63 -17.29
CA VAL A 51 10.54 -5.97 -16.42
C VAL A 51 10.02 -4.70 -15.75
N PRO A 52 8.76 -4.29 -15.96
CA PRO A 52 8.19 -3.13 -15.29
C PRO A 52 7.97 -3.38 -13.79
N PHE A 53 8.49 -2.48 -12.96
CA PHE A 53 8.17 -2.43 -11.53
C PHE A 53 8.28 -0.98 -11.03
N VAL A 54 7.65 -0.70 -9.89
CA VAL A 54 7.96 0.49 -9.09
C VAL A 54 8.57 0.06 -7.76
N VAL A 55 9.56 0.79 -7.27
CA VAL A 55 10.15 0.57 -5.94
C VAL A 55 9.20 1.17 -4.91
N GLY A 56 8.83 0.40 -3.90
CA GLY A 56 7.99 0.85 -2.80
C GLY A 56 8.71 0.77 -1.45
N GLY A 57 7.94 0.49 -0.41
CA GLY A 57 8.51 0.20 0.91
C GLY A 57 9.29 1.36 1.52
N ALA A 58 10.29 1.02 2.34
CA ALA A 58 11.12 2.01 3.02
C ALA A 58 11.92 2.90 2.07
N TYR A 59 12.35 2.37 0.92
CA TYR A 59 13.10 3.14 -0.09
C TYR A 59 12.24 4.27 -0.67
N ALA A 60 11.07 3.94 -1.20
CA ALA A 60 10.15 4.93 -1.73
C ALA A 60 9.76 5.95 -0.66
N TYR A 61 9.40 5.46 0.53
CA TYR A 61 9.04 6.31 1.67
C TYR A 61 10.13 7.33 2.03
N ALA A 62 11.40 6.91 2.03
CA ALA A 62 12.53 7.81 2.31
C ALA A 62 12.67 8.91 1.25
N THR A 63 12.37 8.64 -0.03
CA THR A 63 12.47 9.67 -1.09
C THR A 63 11.48 10.83 -0.89
N TYR A 64 10.33 10.58 -0.28
CA TYR A 64 9.33 11.61 0.00
C TYR A 64 9.56 12.28 1.35
N THR A 65 9.92 11.51 2.37
CA THR A 65 9.91 11.99 3.76
C THR A 65 11.29 12.43 4.25
N GLY A 66 12.36 11.92 3.65
CA GLY A 66 13.71 12.02 4.18
C GLY A 66 13.93 11.17 5.44
N ILE A 67 12.97 10.30 5.79
CA ILE A 67 13.09 9.40 6.94
C ILE A 67 13.63 8.07 6.42
N TYR A 68 14.81 7.73 6.88
CA TYR A 68 15.49 6.47 6.61
C TYR A 68 15.29 5.53 7.79
N ARG A 69 15.06 4.26 7.47
CA ARG A 69 14.97 3.16 8.44
C ARG A 69 15.73 1.95 7.91
N ASP A 70 16.23 1.15 8.84
CA ASP A 70 16.72 -0.18 8.50
C ASP A 70 15.54 -1.02 7.98
N THR A 71 15.56 -1.37 6.69
CA THR A 71 14.61 -2.33 6.10
C THR A 71 15.32 -3.63 5.75
N LYS A 72 14.71 -4.74 6.15
CA LYS A 72 15.16 -6.09 5.80
C LYS A 72 14.77 -6.51 4.37
N ASP A 73 13.88 -5.75 3.73
CA ASP A 73 13.22 -6.15 2.48
C ASP A 73 13.42 -5.07 1.40
N LEU A 74 13.57 -5.50 0.15
CA LEU A 74 13.40 -4.65 -1.03
C LEU A 74 12.01 -4.93 -1.60
N ASP A 75 11.11 -3.95 -1.47
CA ASP A 75 9.74 -4.06 -1.98
C ASP A 75 9.65 -3.52 -3.40
N LEU A 76 9.37 -4.40 -4.36
CA LEU A 76 9.08 -4.07 -5.75
C LEU A 76 7.60 -4.31 -6.03
N PHE A 77 6.96 -3.38 -6.72
CA PHE A 77 5.54 -3.40 -7.05
C PHE A 77 5.35 -3.51 -8.57
N PRO A 78 5.43 -4.72 -9.13
CA PRO A 78 5.07 -4.99 -10.51
C PRO A 78 3.56 -5.26 -10.65
N ARG A 79 3.03 -5.27 -11.88
CA ARG A 79 1.76 -5.97 -12.13
C ARG A 79 1.94 -7.46 -11.89
N LYS A 80 0.88 -8.22 -11.60
CA LYS A 80 1.00 -9.67 -11.33
C LYS A 80 1.71 -10.44 -12.44
N GLN A 81 1.41 -10.15 -13.70
CA GLN A 81 2.08 -10.79 -14.85
C GLN A 81 3.58 -10.45 -14.92
N ASP A 82 3.94 -9.22 -14.56
CA ASP A 82 5.32 -8.74 -14.53
C ASP A 82 6.07 -9.35 -13.33
N ALA A 83 5.38 -9.63 -12.23
CA ALA A 83 5.92 -10.38 -11.08
C ALA A 83 6.36 -11.79 -11.50
N ILE A 84 5.52 -12.52 -12.26
CA ILE A 84 5.86 -13.85 -12.76
C ILE A 84 7.12 -13.79 -13.63
N ARG A 85 7.16 -12.84 -14.57
CA ARG A 85 8.33 -12.61 -15.42
C ARG A 85 9.58 -12.24 -14.61
N ALA A 86 9.43 -11.47 -13.52
CA ALA A 86 10.52 -11.14 -12.62
C ALA A 86 11.14 -12.38 -11.97
N LEU A 87 10.30 -13.31 -11.49
CA LEU A 87 10.75 -14.58 -10.92
C LEU A 87 11.56 -15.38 -11.95
N GLU A 88 11.05 -15.53 -13.18
CA GLU A 88 11.74 -16.26 -14.25
C GLU A 88 13.10 -15.66 -14.62
N VAL A 89 13.22 -14.33 -14.58
CA VAL A 89 14.50 -13.62 -14.82
C VAL A 89 15.48 -13.92 -13.70
N LEU A 90 15.05 -13.83 -12.45
CA LEU A 90 15.92 -14.06 -11.29
C LEU A 90 16.33 -15.52 -11.14
N GLU A 91 15.44 -16.48 -11.45
CA GLU A 91 15.76 -17.91 -11.47
C GLU A 91 16.93 -18.24 -12.41
N LYS A 92 17.00 -17.58 -13.56
CA LYS A 92 18.12 -17.75 -14.52
C LYS A 92 19.47 -17.30 -13.97
N ASP A 93 19.47 -16.37 -13.01
CA ASP A 93 20.67 -15.95 -12.26
C ASP A 93 20.89 -16.80 -10.99
N GLY A 94 20.10 -17.86 -10.78
CA GLY A 94 20.22 -18.78 -9.66
C GLY A 94 19.63 -18.24 -8.36
N TRP A 95 18.63 -17.35 -8.44
CA TRP A 95 17.79 -17.01 -7.29
C TRP A 95 16.79 -18.13 -7.02
N ARG A 96 16.46 -18.34 -5.75
CA ARG A 96 15.38 -19.24 -5.35
C ARG A 96 14.10 -18.42 -5.22
N THR A 97 13.05 -18.77 -5.94
CA THR A 97 11.79 -18.04 -5.97
C THR A 97 10.70 -18.79 -5.20
N GLU A 98 9.76 -18.04 -4.66
CA GLU A 98 8.60 -18.57 -3.96
C GLU A 98 7.35 -17.76 -4.31
N ARG A 99 6.20 -18.44 -4.31
CA ARG A 99 4.88 -17.83 -4.53
C ARG A 99 4.00 -18.04 -3.30
N PRO A 100 4.31 -17.38 -2.17
CA PRO A 100 3.60 -17.60 -0.91
C PRO A 100 2.13 -17.20 -0.96
N ASP A 101 1.77 -16.21 -1.78
CA ASP A 101 0.38 -15.78 -1.92
C ASP A 101 0.06 -15.35 -3.36
N GLU A 102 -0.89 -16.03 -3.97
CA GLU A 102 -1.33 -15.76 -5.34
C GLU A 102 -2.13 -14.46 -5.50
N VAL A 103 -2.60 -13.87 -4.41
CA VAL A 103 -3.38 -12.63 -4.44
C VAL A 103 -2.46 -11.41 -4.44
N TRP A 104 -1.30 -11.47 -3.78
CA TRP A 104 -0.54 -10.24 -3.54
C TRP A 104 0.98 -10.33 -3.49
N LEU A 105 1.59 -11.50 -3.26
CA LEU A 105 3.02 -11.56 -2.92
C LEU A 105 3.76 -12.76 -3.52
N TYR A 106 4.80 -12.45 -4.28
CA TYR A 106 5.89 -13.38 -4.59
C TYR A 106 7.20 -12.94 -3.96
N LYS A 107 8.15 -13.87 -3.82
CA LYS A 107 9.47 -13.61 -3.22
C LYS A 107 10.59 -14.23 -4.04
N ALA A 108 11.75 -13.59 -4.07
CA ALA A 108 12.99 -14.16 -4.60
C ALA A 108 14.12 -14.02 -3.58
N TYR A 109 14.92 -15.07 -3.44
CA TYR A 109 15.97 -15.21 -2.43
C TYR A 109 17.35 -15.45 -3.06
N LYS A 110 18.37 -14.79 -2.52
CA LYS A 110 19.79 -15.05 -2.78
C LYS A 110 20.51 -15.24 -1.45
N GLY A 111 20.69 -16.49 -1.04
CA GLY A 111 21.14 -16.79 0.33
C GLY A 111 20.09 -16.35 1.35
N ASP A 112 20.50 -15.54 2.33
CA ASP A 112 19.62 -14.99 3.38
C ASP A 112 18.90 -13.70 2.96
N TYR A 113 19.21 -13.16 1.77
CA TYR A 113 18.64 -11.90 1.27
C TYR A 113 17.45 -12.15 0.36
N PHE A 114 16.47 -11.25 0.38
CA PHE A 114 15.28 -11.39 -0.44
C PHE A 114 14.71 -10.08 -0.97
N VAL A 115 13.91 -10.24 -2.02
CA VAL A 115 13.15 -9.20 -2.72
C VAL A 115 11.70 -9.62 -2.76
N ASP A 116 10.82 -8.71 -2.38
CA ASP A 116 9.38 -8.91 -2.36
C ASP A 116 8.77 -8.31 -3.64
N PHE A 117 7.94 -9.10 -4.31
CA PHE A 117 7.16 -8.70 -5.47
C PHE A 117 5.70 -8.57 -5.06
N ILE A 118 5.30 -7.35 -4.72
CA ILE A 118 4.01 -7.00 -4.17
C ILE A 118 3.12 -6.46 -5.30
N PHE A 119 2.20 -7.26 -5.80
CA PHE A 119 1.30 -6.87 -6.90
C PHE A 119 -0.12 -6.52 -6.44
N SER A 120 -0.38 -6.59 -5.14
CA SER A 120 -1.58 -6.09 -4.47
C SER A 120 -1.30 -5.89 -2.97
N SER A 121 -2.21 -5.26 -2.22
CA SER A 121 -2.26 -5.43 -0.75
C SER A 121 -2.80 -6.82 -0.38
N GLY A 122 -2.49 -7.29 0.82
CA GLY A 122 -2.89 -8.62 1.32
C GLY A 122 -4.40 -8.83 1.48
N ASN A 123 -5.20 -7.76 1.42
CA ASN A 123 -6.67 -7.79 1.38
C ASN A 123 -7.24 -7.64 -0.06
N GLY A 124 -6.38 -7.58 -1.07
CA GLY A 124 -6.72 -7.43 -2.48
C GLY A 124 -7.09 -6.01 -2.94
N VAL A 125 -7.20 -5.04 -2.02
CA VAL A 125 -7.73 -3.70 -2.32
C VAL A 125 -6.78 -2.90 -3.21
N ALA A 126 -5.52 -2.76 -2.80
CA ALA A 126 -4.52 -1.93 -3.46
C ALA A 126 -3.76 -2.71 -4.53
N THR A 127 -4.47 -3.16 -5.56
CA THR A 127 -3.88 -3.85 -6.73
C THR A 127 -2.97 -2.88 -7.51
N VAL A 128 -1.81 -3.39 -7.97
CA VAL A 128 -0.87 -2.61 -8.79
C VAL A 128 -1.38 -2.53 -10.24
N ASP A 129 -1.89 -1.36 -10.60
CA ASP A 129 -2.40 -1.03 -11.94
C ASP A 129 -1.54 0.02 -12.67
N ASP A 130 -1.99 0.46 -13.85
CA ASP A 130 -1.26 1.40 -14.70
C ASP A 130 -1.03 2.78 -14.07
N GLU A 131 -1.88 3.20 -13.14
CA GLU A 131 -1.75 4.49 -12.46
C GLU A 131 -0.57 4.49 -11.48
N TRP A 132 -0.14 3.33 -10.95
CA TRP A 132 1.10 3.22 -10.18
C TRP A 132 2.32 3.62 -11.02
N PHE A 133 2.34 3.25 -12.30
CA PHE A 133 3.44 3.54 -13.21
C PHE A 133 3.34 4.94 -13.81
N THR A 134 2.13 5.35 -14.20
CA THR A 134 1.88 6.64 -14.86
C THR A 134 2.21 7.82 -13.95
N ASN A 135 1.97 7.67 -12.64
CA ASN A 135 2.20 8.72 -11.64
C ASN A 135 3.54 8.56 -10.88
N ALA A 136 4.33 7.54 -11.21
CA ALA A 136 5.59 7.28 -10.54
C ALA A 136 6.62 8.38 -10.83
N ARG A 137 7.37 8.77 -9.81
CA ARG A 137 8.55 9.63 -9.94
C ARG A 137 9.78 8.77 -10.17
N LYS A 138 10.83 9.34 -10.74
CA LYS A 138 12.12 8.64 -10.91
C LYS A 138 13.07 8.97 -9.76
N ALA A 139 13.78 7.98 -9.24
CA ALA A 139 14.91 8.19 -8.34
C ALA A 139 15.97 7.10 -8.53
N THR A 140 17.21 7.41 -8.15
CA THR A 140 18.31 6.44 -8.20
C THR A 140 18.24 5.51 -7.02
N ILE A 141 18.06 4.21 -7.28
CA ILE A 141 18.03 3.14 -6.30
C ILE A 141 19.11 2.11 -6.69
N PHE A 142 20.07 1.87 -5.79
CA PHE A 142 21.23 0.99 -6.05
C PHE A 142 21.99 1.28 -7.35
N GLY A 143 22.09 2.55 -7.74
CA GLY A 143 22.76 2.97 -8.97
C GLY A 143 21.91 2.88 -10.25
N TYR A 144 20.66 2.43 -10.16
CA TYR A 144 19.73 2.37 -11.29
C TYR A 144 18.66 3.45 -11.16
N GLU A 145 18.30 4.09 -12.28
CA GLU A 145 17.13 4.96 -12.34
C GLU A 145 15.86 4.10 -12.26
N CYS A 146 15.16 4.17 -11.13
CA CYS A 146 13.97 3.38 -10.87
C CYS A 146 12.73 4.27 -10.78
N LEU A 147 11.57 3.70 -11.12
CA LEU A 147 10.29 4.30 -10.78
C LEU A 147 10.03 4.09 -9.29
N ILE A 148 9.52 5.12 -8.63
CA ILE A 148 9.17 5.13 -7.21
C ILE A 148 7.65 5.14 -7.10
N ALA A 149 7.11 4.25 -6.25
CA ALA A 149 5.69 4.18 -5.95
C ALA A 149 5.17 5.57 -5.55
N PRO A 150 4.10 6.09 -6.19
CA PRO A 150 3.60 7.41 -5.86
C PRO A 150 3.06 7.45 -4.42
N ALA A 151 3.11 8.63 -3.80
CA ALA A 151 2.79 8.78 -2.38
C ALA A 151 1.31 8.47 -2.09
N GLU A 152 0.41 8.76 -3.03
CA GLU A 152 -1.02 8.46 -2.97
C GLU A 152 -1.26 6.95 -2.92
N GLU A 153 -0.59 6.16 -3.77
CA GLU A 153 -0.65 4.71 -3.80
C GLU A 153 -0.02 4.07 -2.55
N MET A 154 1.07 4.66 -2.02
CA MET A 154 1.64 4.24 -0.74
C MET A 154 0.68 4.50 0.43
N ILE A 155 0.00 5.65 0.47
CA ILE A 155 -1.03 5.93 1.48
C ILE A 155 -2.18 4.93 1.35
N TRP A 156 -2.67 4.71 0.13
CA TRP A 156 -3.77 3.81 -0.14
C TRP A 156 -3.48 2.37 0.32
N SER A 157 -2.33 1.82 -0.06
CA SER A 157 -1.94 0.46 0.34
C SER A 157 -1.69 0.33 1.85
N LYS A 158 -1.05 1.33 2.49
CA LYS A 158 -0.74 1.31 3.93
C LYS A 158 -1.97 1.54 4.81
N ALA A 159 -3.00 2.23 4.32
CA ALA A 159 -4.16 2.60 5.14
C ALA A 159 -4.95 1.41 5.68
N PHE A 160 -4.85 0.25 5.03
CA PHE A 160 -5.48 -0.98 5.47
C PHE A 160 -4.60 -1.84 6.39
N VAL A 161 -3.40 -1.39 6.74
CA VAL A 161 -2.51 -2.09 7.68
C VAL A 161 -2.80 -1.61 9.09
N THR A 162 -3.80 -2.20 9.74
CA THR A 162 -4.20 -1.89 11.12
C THR A 162 -4.30 -3.14 11.99
N GLU A 163 -3.34 -4.05 11.82
CA GLU A 163 -3.18 -5.21 12.70
C GLU A 163 -2.71 -4.80 14.10
N ARG A 164 -3.03 -5.62 15.11
CA ARG A 164 -2.57 -5.39 16.49
C ARG A 164 -1.04 -5.34 16.57
N GLU A 165 -0.40 -6.21 15.81
CA GLU A 165 1.03 -6.36 15.69
C GLU A 165 1.58 -5.69 14.44
N ARG A 166 0.81 -4.83 13.74
CA ARG A 166 1.32 -3.94 12.69
C ARG A 166 0.37 -2.80 12.33
N TYR A 167 0.85 -1.58 12.50
CA TYR A 167 0.11 -0.36 12.15
C TYR A 167 0.99 0.65 11.40
N ASP A 168 0.63 0.96 10.16
CA ASP A 168 1.42 1.85 9.28
C ASP A 168 0.96 3.32 9.33
N GLY A 169 0.09 3.72 10.28
CA GLY A 169 -0.51 5.06 10.32
C GLY A 169 0.49 6.22 10.49
N ALA A 170 1.63 5.99 11.14
CA ALA A 170 2.68 7.00 11.23
C ALA A 170 3.32 7.28 9.86
N ASP A 171 3.59 6.24 9.06
CA ASP A 171 4.12 6.39 7.69
C ASP A 171 3.14 7.22 6.84
N ILE A 172 1.83 6.97 6.96
CA ILE A 172 0.78 7.74 6.26
C ILE A 172 0.83 9.21 6.67
N ASN A 173 0.88 9.49 7.97
CA ASN A 173 0.94 10.85 8.49
C ASN A 173 2.18 11.61 7.98
N HIS A 174 3.34 10.95 7.93
CA HIS A 174 4.57 11.54 7.40
C HIS A 174 4.49 11.80 5.89
N LEU A 175 3.89 10.89 5.12
CA LEU A 175 3.66 11.08 3.69
C LEU A 175 2.74 12.27 3.42
N ILE A 176 1.63 12.37 4.16
CA ILE A 176 0.72 13.53 4.06
C ILE A 176 1.49 14.81 4.41
N LEU A 177 2.21 14.84 5.53
CA LEU A 177 2.96 16.04 5.96
C LEU A 177 3.95 16.51 4.89
N LYS A 178 4.68 15.58 4.27
CA LYS A 178 5.81 15.89 3.40
C LYS A 178 5.46 16.04 1.92
N ALA A 179 4.42 15.36 1.46
CA ALA A 179 4.03 15.34 0.05
C ALA A 179 2.57 15.77 -0.20
N GLY A 180 1.75 15.95 0.84
CA GLY A 180 0.31 16.21 0.71
C GLY A 180 -0.08 17.45 -0.10
N ARG A 181 0.76 18.50 -0.13
CA ARG A 181 0.50 19.69 -0.94
C ARG A 181 0.67 19.47 -2.45
N GLU A 182 1.38 18.42 -2.85
CA GLU A 182 1.63 18.04 -4.25
C GLU A 182 0.77 16.85 -4.71
N MET A 183 0.03 16.22 -3.80
CA MET A 183 -0.75 15.03 -4.10
C MET A 183 -2.00 15.35 -4.92
N ASP A 184 -2.36 14.41 -5.80
CA ASP A 184 -3.68 14.37 -6.42
C ASP A 184 -4.71 13.80 -5.41
N TRP A 185 -5.35 14.70 -4.67
CA TRP A 185 -6.36 14.34 -3.67
C TRP A 185 -7.64 13.78 -4.29
N ASP A 186 -7.97 14.14 -5.53
CA ASP A 186 -9.08 13.51 -6.24
C ASP A 186 -8.75 12.05 -6.56
N ARG A 187 -7.48 11.73 -6.88
CA ARG A 187 -7.03 10.33 -7.02
C ARG A 187 -7.13 9.60 -5.69
N ILE A 188 -6.71 10.18 -4.58
CA ILE A 188 -6.88 9.56 -3.26
C ILE A 188 -8.37 9.28 -2.99
N LEU A 189 -9.26 10.27 -3.19
CA LEU A 189 -10.70 10.07 -3.01
C LEU A 189 -11.25 8.95 -3.92
N ARG A 190 -10.81 8.86 -5.18
CA ARG A 190 -11.18 7.77 -6.09
C ARG A 190 -10.63 6.40 -5.66
N ARG A 191 -9.39 6.33 -5.16
CA ARG A 191 -8.76 5.09 -4.68
C ARG A 191 -9.47 4.53 -3.45
N PHE A 192 -9.88 5.41 -2.55
CA PHE A 192 -10.60 5.00 -1.36
C PHE A 192 -12.08 4.79 -1.63
N ASP A 193 -12.77 5.64 -2.39
CA ASP A 193 -14.18 5.53 -2.78
C ASP A 193 -15.09 4.82 -1.75
N ARG A 194 -15.40 3.52 -1.91
CA ARG A 194 -16.24 2.73 -0.98
C ARG A 194 -15.62 2.45 0.39
N TYR A 195 -14.34 2.74 0.56
CA TYR A 195 -13.50 2.63 1.76
C TYR A 195 -13.18 4.00 2.37
N TRP A 196 -13.95 5.03 2.04
CA TRP A 196 -13.75 6.41 2.50
C TRP A 196 -13.64 6.55 4.02
N GLU A 197 -14.27 5.66 4.81
CA GLU A 197 -14.17 5.65 6.27
C GLU A 197 -12.73 5.42 6.74
N VAL A 198 -12.01 4.53 6.03
CA VAL A 198 -10.60 4.22 6.32
C VAL A 198 -9.73 5.46 6.07
N LEU A 199 -9.94 6.14 4.93
CA LEU A 199 -9.25 7.41 4.64
C LEU A 199 -9.53 8.44 5.73
N LEU A 200 -10.81 8.68 6.05
CA LEU A 200 -11.20 9.65 7.07
C LEU A 200 -10.54 9.35 8.41
N SER A 201 -10.46 8.08 8.81
CA SER A 201 -9.80 7.69 10.07
C SER A 201 -8.33 8.15 10.12
N HIS A 202 -7.57 7.94 9.04
CA HIS A 202 -6.18 8.38 8.94
C HIS A 202 -6.05 9.89 8.86
N LEU A 203 -6.94 10.58 8.14
CA LEU A 203 -6.95 12.05 8.10
C LEU A 203 -7.28 12.65 9.48
N MET A 204 -8.12 12.01 10.27
CA MET A 204 -8.37 12.43 11.65
C MET A 204 -7.13 12.24 12.54
N MET A 205 -6.40 11.13 12.36
CA MET A 205 -5.13 10.90 13.05
C MET A 205 -4.05 11.91 12.62
N PHE A 206 -3.97 12.24 11.33
CA PHE A 206 -3.07 13.28 10.81
C PHE A 206 -3.37 14.64 11.46
N ARG A 207 -4.64 15.05 11.50
CA ARG A 207 -5.06 16.33 12.09
C ARG A 207 -4.84 16.42 13.60
N PHE A 208 -4.80 15.26 14.28
CA PHE A 208 -4.44 15.15 15.69
C PHE A 208 -2.91 15.24 15.87
N ALA A 209 -2.14 14.52 15.06
CA ALA A 209 -0.68 14.50 15.11
C ALA A 209 -0.06 15.85 14.73
N TYR A 210 -0.63 16.55 13.74
CA TYR A 210 -0.14 17.83 13.22
C TYR A 210 -1.24 18.90 13.21
N PRO A 211 -1.62 19.45 14.38
CA PRO A 211 -2.68 20.45 14.46
C PRO A 211 -2.34 21.76 13.72
N SER A 212 -1.05 22.08 13.54
CA SER A 212 -0.57 23.25 12.78
C SER A 212 -0.56 23.06 11.26
N GLU A 213 -0.59 21.80 10.78
CA GLU A 213 -0.41 21.46 9.36
C GLU A 213 -1.71 20.95 8.71
N ARG A 214 -2.86 21.28 9.32
CA ARG A 214 -4.18 20.79 8.90
C ARG A 214 -4.56 21.21 7.49
N ASP A 215 -3.98 22.31 6.99
CA ASP A 215 -4.20 22.87 5.66
C ASP A 215 -3.43 22.14 4.55
N VAL A 216 -2.53 21.21 4.92
CA VAL A 216 -1.88 20.30 3.96
C VAL A 216 -2.92 19.42 3.25
N VAL A 217 -3.98 19.04 3.97
CA VAL A 217 -5.14 18.35 3.39
C VAL A 217 -6.16 19.40 2.93
N PRO A 218 -6.56 19.41 1.65
CA PRO A 218 -7.53 20.37 1.15
C PRO A 218 -8.87 20.29 1.90
N ASN A 219 -9.46 21.44 2.20
CA ASN A 219 -10.72 21.51 2.94
C ASN A 219 -11.85 20.72 2.27
N TYR A 220 -11.90 20.68 0.93
CA TYR A 220 -12.95 19.96 0.20
C TYR A 220 -12.91 18.46 0.46
N VAL A 221 -11.73 17.87 0.67
CA VAL A 221 -11.56 16.44 1.01
C VAL A 221 -12.22 16.15 2.37
N MET A 222 -11.91 16.99 3.37
CA MET A 222 -12.53 16.85 4.68
C MET A 222 -14.04 17.10 4.64
N THR A 223 -14.50 18.11 3.90
CA THR A 223 -15.92 18.41 3.73
C THR A 223 -16.68 17.26 3.07
N GLU A 224 -16.12 16.64 2.03
CA GLU A 224 -16.68 15.47 1.36
C GLU A 224 -16.83 14.29 2.33
N LEU A 225 -15.75 13.89 3.01
CA LEU A 225 -15.76 12.74 3.92
C LEU A 225 -16.66 12.94 5.15
N MET A 226 -16.70 14.16 5.69
CA MET A 226 -17.61 14.51 6.77
C MET A 226 -19.07 14.51 6.30
N SER A 227 -19.34 14.97 5.07
CA SER A 227 -20.68 14.93 4.48
C SER A 227 -21.16 13.48 4.31
N ARG A 228 -20.29 12.57 3.82
CA ARG A 228 -20.59 11.12 3.77
C ARG A 228 -20.91 10.56 5.15
N THR A 229 -20.13 10.92 6.17
CA THR A 229 -20.40 10.51 7.56
C THR A 229 -21.77 10.98 8.05
N LEU A 230 -22.13 12.24 7.80
CA LEU A 230 -23.44 12.75 8.19
C LEU A 230 -24.57 12.08 7.43
N GLN A 231 -24.35 11.72 6.17
CA GLN A 231 -25.30 10.98 5.35
C GLN A 231 -25.52 9.57 5.90
N THR A 232 -24.46 8.81 6.23
CA THR A 232 -24.62 7.46 6.79
C THR A 232 -25.28 7.45 8.16
N VAL A 233 -25.07 8.49 8.98
CA VAL A 233 -25.81 8.67 10.24
C VAL A 233 -27.32 8.85 9.99
N ARG A 234 -27.71 9.52 8.90
CA ARG A 234 -29.12 9.69 8.53
C ARG A 234 -29.72 8.42 7.93
N ASP A 235 -28.94 7.72 7.11
CA ASP A 235 -29.37 6.47 6.46
C ASP A 235 -29.52 5.33 7.47
N GLY A 236 -28.72 5.36 8.54
CA GLY A 236 -28.75 4.38 9.62
C GLY A 236 -27.88 3.16 9.35
N SER A 237 -28.14 2.08 10.09
CA SER A 237 -27.39 0.83 9.98
C SER A 237 -27.76 0.05 8.72
N TRP A 238 -26.83 -0.76 8.23
CA TRP A 238 -27.12 -1.72 7.17
C TRP A 238 -28.06 -2.82 7.70
N ASP A 239 -28.95 -3.30 6.83
CA ASP A 239 -29.82 -4.44 7.12
C ASP A 239 -29.02 -5.75 7.24
N GLU A 240 -27.96 -5.88 6.43
CA GLU A 240 -27.07 -7.03 6.45
C GLU A 240 -26.09 -6.93 7.63
N LYS A 241 -25.99 -8.01 8.39
CA LYS A 241 -25.03 -8.14 9.48
C LYS A 241 -23.64 -8.49 8.94
N LEU A 242 -22.92 -7.48 8.44
CA LEU A 242 -21.60 -7.62 7.80
C LEU A 242 -20.48 -7.07 8.69
N CYS A 243 -19.32 -7.75 8.75
CA CYS A 243 -18.12 -7.21 9.39
C CYS A 243 -17.02 -6.94 8.34
N ARG A 244 -16.83 -5.65 8.00
CA ARG A 244 -15.75 -5.18 7.12
C ARG A 244 -14.38 -5.07 7.83
N GLY A 245 -14.31 -5.39 9.11
CA GLY A 245 -13.08 -5.24 9.91
C GLY A 245 -11.93 -6.12 9.42
N ASN A 246 -12.24 -7.28 8.82
CA ASN A 246 -11.21 -8.16 8.26
C ASN A 246 -10.55 -7.65 6.96
N LEU A 247 -10.98 -6.50 6.44
CA LEU A 247 -10.25 -5.75 5.42
C LEU A 247 -9.08 -4.94 6.00
N VAL A 248 -9.15 -4.51 7.26
CA VAL A 248 -8.10 -3.69 7.91
C VAL A 248 -7.29 -4.49 8.94
N SER A 249 -7.85 -5.60 9.45
CA SER A 249 -7.13 -6.57 10.26
C SER A 249 -7.69 -7.98 10.08
N LYS A 250 -6.90 -8.86 9.48
CA LYS A 250 -7.30 -10.24 9.17
C LYS A 250 -7.58 -11.07 10.42
N VAL A 251 -6.80 -10.86 11.48
CA VAL A 251 -6.85 -11.72 12.68
C VAL A 251 -7.80 -11.18 13.74
N ASN A 252 -7.85 -9.86 13.94
CA ASN A 252 -8.54 -9.29 15.10
C ASN A 252 -10.07 -9.34 15.00
N TYR A 253 -10.63 -9.47 13.80
CA TYR A 253 -12.08 -9.58 13.55
C TYR A 253 -12.57 -11.02 13.31
N HIS A 254 -11.73 -12.02 13.60
CA HIS A 254 -12.12 -13.42 13.45
C HIS A 254 -13.30 -13.80 14.35
N VAL A 255 -13.41 -13.20 15.54
CA VAL A 255 -14.52 -13.47 16.48
C VAL A 255 -15.86 -12.99 15.91
N ASP A 256 -15.87 -11.84 15.24
CA ASP A 256 -17.05 -11.25 14.63
C ASP A 256 -17.68 -12.21 13.60
N ILE A 257 -16.84 -12.76 12.73
CA ILE A 257 -17.25 -13.63 11.63
C ILE A 257 -17.61 -15.04 12.13
N HIS A 258 -16.73 -15.66 12.94
CA HIS A 258 -16.86 -17.07 13.29
C HIS A 258 -17.70 -17.35 14.53
N HIS A 259 -17.96 -16.34 15.38
CA HIS A 259 -18.66 -16.53 16.65
C HIS A 259 -19.84 -15.58 16.85
N TRP A 260 -19.79 -14.35 16.33
CA TRP A 260 -20.88 -13.38 16.50
C TRP A 260 -21.88 -13.35 15.33
N GLY A 261 -21.62 -14.14 14.29
CA GLY A 261 -22.53 -14.32 13.16
C GLY A 261 -22.59 -13.12 12.21
N PHE A 262 -21.49 -12.38 12.08
CA PHE A 262 -21.33 -11.40 11.00
C PHE A 262 -20.87 -12.09 9.70
N GLY A 263 -21.33 -11.58 8.56
CA GLY A 263 -20.79 -11.93 7.25
C GLY A 263 -19.34 -11.50 7.11
N ASP A 264 -18.61 -12.22 6.27
CA ASP A 264 -17.20 -11.94 5.95
C ASP A 264 -17.10 -10.74 5.00
N GLY A 265 -16.65 -9.59 5.53
CA GLY A 265 -16.52 -8.37 4.76
C GLY A 265 -15.45 -8.39 3.68
N ARG A 266 -14.42 -9.23 3.81
CA ARG A 266 -13.43 -9.42 2.76
C ARG A 266 -14.01 -10.23 1.61
N ALA A 267 -14.72 -11.32 1.90
CA ALA A 267 -15.38 -12.12 0.87
C ALA A 267 -16.47 -11.32 0.15
N TRP A 268 -17.24 -10.52 0.89
CA TRP A 268 -18.20 -9.56 0.32
C TRP A 268 -17.50 -8.55 -0.60
N ASP A 269 -16.39 -7.97 -0.14
CA ASP A 269 -15.67 -6.98 -0.93
C ASP A 269 -15.06 -7.58 -2.19
N GLU A 270 -14.48 -8.78 -2.11
CA GLU A 270 -13.91 -9.49 -3.27
C GLU A 270 -14.98 -9.84 -4.34
N GLN A 271 -16.23 -10.11 -3.95
CA GLN A 271 -17.33 -10.37 -4.88
C GLN A 271 -17.81 -9.11 -5.61
N ASP A 272 -17.86 -7.99 -4.89
CA ASP A 272 -18.41 -6.73 -5.40
C ASP A 272 -17.36 -5.80 -5.99
N ARG A 273 -16.07 -6.01 -5.68
CA ARG A 273 -14.99 -5.16 -6.19
C ARG A 273 -14.89 -5.39 -7.70
N PRO A 274 -14.96 -4.32 -8.52
CA PRO A 274 -14.75 -4.46 -9.95
C PRO A 274 -13.41 -5.15 -10.19
N GLU A 275 -13.40 -6.24 -10.96
CA GLU A 275 -12.15 -6.77 -11.49
C GLU A 275 -11.43 -5.60 -12.17
N GLY A 276 -10.19 -5.32 -11.76
CA GLY A 276 -9.42 -4.13 -12.14
C GLY A 276 -9.02 -4.05 -13.61
N GLY A 277 -9.99 -4.18 -14.51
CA GLY A 277 -9.88 -4.02 -15.95
C GLY A 277 -10.90 -3.01 -16.43
N THR A 278 -10.44 -1.78 -16.69
CA THR A 278 -11.11 -0.75 -17.50
C THR A 278 -12.53 -0.31 -17.07
N ARG A 279 -12.62 0.87 -16.44
CA ARG A 279 -13.61 1.90 -16.82
C ARG A 279 -13.17 3.27 -16.31
N GLY A 280 -12.41 3.97 -17.15
CA GLY A 280 -12.51 5.43 -17.19
C GLY A 280 -13.89 5.78 -17.74
N ALA A 281 -14.82 6.12 -16.86
CA ALA A 281 -16.02 6.85 -17.22
C ALA A 281 -16.22 7.92 -16.16
N ARG A 282 -15.96 9.17 -16.56
CA ARG A 282 -16.37 10.37 -15.83
C ARG A 282 -17.86 10.21 -15.50
N SER A 283 -18.19 10.30 -14.22
CA SER A 283 -19.54 10.64 -13.80
C SER A 283 -19.83 12.05 -14.32
N GLU A 284 -20.75 12.15 -15.28
CA GLU A 284 -21.33 13.40 -15.75
C GLU A 284 -22.09 14.04 -14.57
N LEU A 285 -21.44 15.00 -13.91
CA LEU A 285 -22.07 15.97 -13.02
C LEU A 285 -21.99 17.35 -13.69
N GLU A 286 -22.55 17.47 -14.89
CA GLU A 286 -22.91 18.75 -15.51
C GLU A 286 -24.19 18.55 -16.32
N ASP A 287 -25.34 18.82 -15.70
CA ASP A 287 -26.47 19.54 -16.31
C ASP A 287 -27.65 19.63 -15.34
N SER A 288 -27.58 20.57 -14.41
CA SER A 288 -28.78 21.15 -13.80
C SER A 288 -28.60 22.64 -13.57
N ALA A 289 -28.34 23.38 -14.65
CA ALA A 289 -28.47 24.82 -14.68
C ALA A 289 -29.15 25.25 -15.98
N GLY A 290 -30.43 25.60 -15.88
CA GLY A 290 -31.06 26.52 -16.84
C GLY A 290 -32.15 25.94 -17.72
N SER A 291 -33.37 25.85 -17.18
CA SER A 291 -34.59 26.10 -17.97
C SER A 291 -35.77 26.36 -17.04
N GLY A 292 -36.22 27.60 -16.98
CA GLY A 292 -37.42 28.01 -16.26
C GLY A 292 -37.59 29.53 -16.35
N ARG A 293 -38.41 29.94 -17.31
CA ARG A 293 -38.83 31.33 -17.57
C ARG A 293 -39.52 31.97 -16.38
#